data_AF-A0A9D9LM74-F1
#
_entry.id   AF-A0A9D9LM74-F1
#
_cell.length_a   1.000
_cell.length_b   1.000
_cell.length_c   1.000
_cell.angle_alpha   90.00
_cell.angle_beta   90.00
_cell.angle_gamma   90.00
#
_symmetry.space_group_name_H-M   'P 1'
#
loop_
_entity.id
_entity.type
_entity.pdbx_description
1 polymer ?
#
loop_
_entity_poly.entity_id
_entity_poly.type
_entity_poly.pdbx_seq_one_letter_code
_entity_poly.pdbx_strand_id
1 'polypeptide(L)'
;NIGLIEVMGLAVLPARLSTEMAELKSALLSGESVRDNSKIAHHADWAEELLRRHPELSAENAEDIIRAEVGEVFLRVLLDAGVFKRTEEGKAAFKRFIDRIVNLT
;
A
#
# COMPACT_ATOMS: atom_id res chain seq x y z
N ASN A 1 2.89 -2.31 -9.48
CA ASN A 1 2.00 -3.11 -8.60
C ASN A 1 2.77 -3.45 -7.34
N ILE A 2 2.40 -2.88 -6.20
CA ILE A 2 3.11 -3.03 -4.93
C ILE A 2 2.68 -4.37 -4.34
N GLY A 3 3.51 -5.41 -4.48
CA GLY A 3 3.17 -6.77 -4.04
C GLY A 3 2.97 -6.81 -2.52
N LEU A 4 1.71 -6.86 -2.08
CA LEU A 4 1.28 -6.90 -0.68
C LEU A 4 0.57 -8.23 -0.41
N ILE A 5 0.72 -8.76 0.81
CA ILE A 5 -0.02 -9.94 1.27
C ILE A 5 -1.04 -9.46 2.31
N GLU A 6 -2.31 -9.74 2.05
CA GLU A 6 -3.40 -9.51 2.99
C GLU A 6 -3.69 -10.80 3.77
N VAL A 7 -3.80 -10.69 5.09
CA VAL A 7 -4.46 -11.70 5.92
C VAL A 7 -5.45 -11.01 6.84
N MET A 8 -6.75 -11.18 6.56
CA MET A 8 -7.87 -10.78 7.45
C MET A 8 -7.75 -9.35 8.02
N GLY A 9 -7.47 -8.36 7.17
CA GLY A 9 -7.38 -6.95 7.59
C GLY A 9 -6.02 -6.49 8.13
N LEU A 10 -5.03 -7.39 8.24
CA LEU A 10 -3.63 -7.03 8.47
C LEU A 10 -2.88 -7.00 7.13
N ALA A 11 -2.29 -5.84 6.83
CA ALA A 11 -1.31 -5.70 5.75
C ALA A 11 0.03 -6.24 6.23
N VAL A 12 0.54 -7.29 5.58
CA VAL A 12 1.92 -7.73 5.80
C VAL A 12 2.76 -7.30 4.62
N LEU A 13 3.75 -6.47 4.88
CA LEU A 13 4.74 -6.06 3.89
C LEU A 13 5.70 -7.23 3.64
N PRO A 14 5.76 -7.81 2.43
CA PRO A 14 6.70 -8.89 2.15
C PRO A 14 8.15 -8.42 2.30
N ALA A 15 9.06 -9.32 2.68
CA ALA A 15 10.47 -8.99 2.91
C ALA A 15 11.11 -8.25 1.72
N ARG A 16 10.82 -8.71 0.48
CA ARG A 16 11.26 -8.02 -0.75
C ARG A 16 10.82 -6.57 -0.78
N LEU A 17 9.54 -6.31 -0.50
CA LEU A 17 8.99 -4.96 -0.57
C LEU A 17 9.53 -4.09 0.56
N SER A 18 9.78 -4.65 1.74
CA SER A 18 10.49 -3.95 2.83
C SER A 18 11.87 -3.45 2.38
N THR A 19 12.65 -4.30 1.71
CA THR A 19 13.94 -3.89 1.11
C THR A 19 13.75 -2.81 0.06
N GLU A 20 12.78 -2.95 -0.83
CA GLU A 20 12.47 -1.92 -1.85
C GLU A 20 12.09 -0.58 -1.23
N MET A 21 11.30 -0.55 -0.14
CA MET A 21 10.92 0.69 0.55
C MET A 21 12.10 1.36 1.24
N ALA A 22 13.03 0.59 1.80
CA ALA A 22 14.26 1.13 2.38
C ALA A 22 15.16 1.77 1.31
N GLU A 23 15.33 1.10 0.16
CA GLU A 23 16.11 1.65 -0.96
C GLU A 23 15.42 2.88 -1.57
N LEU A 24 14.10 2.85 -1.71
CA LEU A 24 13.33 3.97 -2.20
C LEU A 24 13.46 5.18 -1.27
N LYS A 25 13.34 5.00 0.04
CA LYS A 25 13.56 6.06 1.02
C LYS A 25 14.95 6.70 0.86
N SER A 26 15.98 5.87 0.71
CA SER A 26 17.34 6.35 0.50
C SER A 26 17.45 7.21 -0.76
N ALA A 27 16.91 6.73 -1.89
CA ALA A 27 16.94 7.45 -3.16
C ALA A 27 16.19 8.78 -3.09
N LEU A 28 15.02 8.80 -2.44
CA LEU A 28 14.22 10.01 -2.27
C LEU A 28 14.94 11.07 -1.42
N LEU A 29 15.64 10.64 -0.36
CA LEU A 29 16.38 11.55 0.52
C LEU A 29 17.69 12.05 -0.11
N SER A 30 18.35 11.25 -0.95
CA SER A 30 19.57 11.65 -1.66
C SER A 30 19.29 12.42 -2.95
N GLY A 31 18.04 12.45 -3.42
CA GLY A 31 17.67 13.04 -4.70
C GLY A 31 18.11 12.20 -5.90
N GLU A 32 18.43 10.92 -5.68
CA GLU A 32 18.77 9.99 -6.75
C GLU A 32 17.54 9.62 -7.58
N SER A 33 17.76 9.37 -8.86
CA SER A 33 16.73 8.93 -9.79
C SER A 33 16.27 7.51 -9.47
N VAL A 34 15.01 7.37 -9.02
CA VAL A 34 14.36 6.08 -8.77
C VAL A 34 14.31 5.22 -10.05
N ARG A 35 14.21 5.85 -11.22
CA ARG A 35 14.14 5.17 -12.52
C ARG A 35 15.41 4.41 -12.88
N ASP A 36 16.55 4.86 -12.37
CA ASP A 36 17.86 4.28 -12.68
C ASP A 36 18.22 3.11 -11.76
N ASN A 37 17.52 2.93 -10.64
CA ASN A 37 17.69 1.79 -9.76
C ASN A 37 16.72 0.66 -10.16
N SER A 38 17.26 -0.40 -10.77
CA SER A 38 16.48 -1.55 -11.27
C SER A 38 15.62 -2.27 -10.22
N LYS A 39 15.93 -2.14 -8.92
CA LYS A 39 15.15 -2.74 -7.84
C LYS A 39 13.89 -1.95 -7.47
N ILE A 40 13.87 -0.64 -7.75
CA ILE A 40 12.78 0.28 -7.38
C ILE A 40 12.21 1.05 -8.57
N ALA A 41 12.76 0.84 -9.77
CA ALA A 41 12.33 1.53 -10.99
C ALA A 41 10.83 1.35 -11.28
N HIS A 42 10.24 0.19 -10.93
CA HIS A 42 8.81 -0.05 -11.08
C HIS A 42 7.93 0.75 -10.11
N HIS A 43 8.52 1.43 -9.12
CA HIS A 43 7.84 2.36 -8.21
C HIS A 43 8.05 3.83 -8.60
N ALA A 44 8.78 4.14 -9.67
CA ALA A 44 9.16 5.52 -10.01
C ALA A 44 7.96 6.46 -10.18
N ASP A 45 6.94 6.05 -10.94
CA ASP A 45 5.74 6.87 -11.15
C ASP A 45 5.01 7.16 -9.83
N TRP A 46 4.99 6.16 -8.93
CA TRP A 46 4.39 6.31 -7.60
C TRP A 46 5.23 7.22 -6.70
N ALA A 47 6.56 7.13 -6.78
CA ALA A 47 7.49 7.95 -6.03
C ALA A 47 7.43 9.44 -6.43
N GLU A 48 7.29 9.72 -7.73
CA GLU A 48 7.07 11.07 -8.25
C GLU A 48 5.76 11.67 -7.73
N GLU A 49 4.68 10.89 -7.73
CA GLU A 49 3.39 11.31 -7.18
C GLU A 49 3.42 11.49 -5.64
N LEU A 50 4.18 10.64 -4.94
CA LEU A 50 4.41 10.77 -3.50
C LEU A 50 5.10 12.09 -3.18
N LEU A 51 6.20 12.43 -3.86
CA LEU A 51 6.91 13.71 -3.67
C LEU A 51 6.03 14.92 -4.00
N ARG A 52 5.16 14.80 -5.01
CA ARG A 52 4.21 15.87 -5.37
C ARG A 52 3.19 16.14 -4.26
N ARG A 53 2.75 15.09 -3.54
CA ARG A 53 1.79 15.21 -2.43
C ARG A 53 2.46 15.53 -1.09
N HIS A 54 3.73 15.17 -0.95
CA HIS A 54 4.54 15.36 0.25
C HIS A 54 5.82 16.16 -0.05
N PRO A 55 5.72 17.43 -0.45
CA PRO A 55 6.90 18.28 -0.66
C PRO A 55 7.72 18.50 0.62
N GLU A 56 7.15 18.22 1.80
CA GLU A 56 7.78 18.27 3.11
C GLU A 56 8.64 17.05 3.46
N LEU A 57 8.77 16.07 2.55
CA LEU A 57 9.53 14.85 2.82
C LEU A 57 10.98 15.15 3.21
N SER A 58 11.41 14.61 4.35
CA SER A 58 12.72 14.81 4.95
C SER A 58 13.18 13.57 5.69
N ALA A 59 14.43 13.56 6.17
CA ALA A 59 14.98 12.41 6.89
C ALA A 59 14.20 12.10 8.18
N GLU A 60 13.56 13.10 8.77
CA GLU A 60 12.80 13.01 10.01
C GLU A 60 11.41 12.38 9.82
N ASN A 61 10.79 12.52 8.64
CA ASN A 61 9.39 12.11 8.41
C ASN A 61 9.22 11.09 7.27
N ALA A 62 10.27 10.81 6.47
CA ALA A 62 10.15 9.96 5.28
C ALA A 62 9.65 8.55 5.59
N GLU A 63 10.04 7.95 6.71
CA GLU A 63 9.57 6.63 7.11
C GLU A 63 8.05 6.61 7.32
N ASP A 64 7.53 7.59 8.06
CA ASP A 64 6.10 7.67 8.38
C ASP A 64 5.27 7.99 7.14
N ILE A 65 5.75 8.89 6.28
CA ILE A 65 5.10 9.23 5.02
C ILE A 65 5.03 8.00 4.10
N ILE A 66 6.17 7.33 3.86
CA ILE A 66 6.20 6.14 3.00
C ILE A 66 5.29 5.05 3.56
N ARG A 67 5.28 4.84 4.88
CA ARG A 67 4.41 3.85 5.53
C ARG A 67 2.93 4.19 5.35
N ALA A 68 2.53 5.44 5.55
CA ALA A 68 1.15 5.88 5.37
C ALA A 68 0.70 5.68 3.92
N GLU A 69 1.57 6.03 2.96
CA GLU A 69 1.30 5.91 1.54
C GLU A 69 1.16 4.47 1.05
N VAL A 70 2.01 3.58 1.56
CA VAL A 70 1.85 2.14 1.34
C VAL A 70 0.53 1.64 1.93
N GLY A 71 0.12 2.15 3.09
CA GLY A 71 -1.19 1.88 3.70
C GLY A 71 -2.37 2.29 2.82
N GLU A 72 -2.30 3.45 2.18
CA GLU A 72 -3.33 3.92 1.24
C GLU A 72 -3.39 3.08 -0.04
N VAL A 73 -2.25 2.59 -0.54
CA VAL A 73 -2.23 1.62 -1.64
C VAL A 73 -2.90 0.31 -1.20
N PHE A 74 -2.60 -0.18 0.01
CA PHE A 74 -3.22 -1.38 0.55
C PHE A 74 -4.74 -1.22 0.71
N LEU A 75 -5.21 -0.11 1.28
CA LEU A 75 -6.64 0.16 1.43
C LEU A 75 -7.37 0.13 0.09
N ARG A 76 -6.79 0.73 -0.97
CA ARG A 76 -7.37 0.68 -2.31
C ARG A 76 -7.46 -0.74 -2.85
N VAL A 77 -6.42 -1.57 -2.67
CA VAL A 77 -6.45 -2.98 -3.05
C VAL A 77 -7.55 -3.75 -2.30
N LEU A 78 -7.74 -3.47 -1.00
CA LEU A 78 -8.86 -4.05 -0.25
C LEU A 78 -10.21 -3.65 -0.83
N LEU A 79 -10.40 -2.37 -1.17
CA LEU A 79 -11.64 -1.88 -1.77
C LEU A 79 -11.94 -2.52 -3.13
N ASP A 80 -10.92 -2.97 -3.86
CA ASP A 80 -11.07 -3.68 -5.12
C ASP A 80 -11.41 -5.18 -4.93
N ALA A 81 -11.14 -5.76 -3.76
CA ALA A 81 -11.51 -7.13 -3.44
C ALA A 81 -13.05 -7.26 -3.34
N GLY A 82 -13.64 -8.18 -4.11
CA GLY A 82 -15.09 -8.27 -4.32
C GLY A 82 -15.95 -8.37 -3.04
N VAL A 83 -15.40 -8.91 -1.95
CA VAL A 83 -16.09 -9.00 -0.64
C VAL A 83 -16.05 -7.68 0.13
N PHE A 84 -15.00 -6.87 -0.06
CA PHE A 84 -14.79 -5.59 0.64
C PHE A 84 -15.11 -4.37 -0.23
N LYS A 85 -15.56 -4.58 -1.47
CA LYS A 85 -16.12 -3.53 -2.33
C LYS A 85 -17.20 -2.75 -1.59
N ARG A 86 -17.06 -1.43 -1.57
CA ARG A 86 -18.04 -0.54 -0.93
C ARG A 86 -19.22 -0.15 -1.83
N THR A 87 -19.48 -0.92 -2.90
CA THR A 87 -20.73 -0.84 -3.67
C THR A 87 -21.88 -1.49 -2.89
N GLU A 88 -23.12 -1.27 -3.34
CA GLU A 88 -24.30 -1.89 -2.70
C GLU A 88 -24.25 -3.42 -2.76
N GLU A 89 -23.79 -3.99 -3.87
CA GLU A 89 -23.62 -5.44 -4.04
C GLU A 89 -22.54 -6.00 -3.11
N GLY A 90 -21.43 -5.27 -2.95
CA GLY A 90 -20.33 -5.65 -2.06
C GLY A 90 -20.74 -5.62 -0.59
N LYS A 91 -21.45 -4.56 -0.17
CA LYS A 91 -22.06 -4.49 1.18
C LYS A 91 -23.04 -5.64 1.44
N ALA A 92 -23.89 -5.96 0.47
CA ALA A 92 -24.83 -7.08 0.60
C ALA A 92 -24.11 -8.44 0.67
N ALA A 93 -23.05 -8.63 -0.11
CA ALA A 93 -22.22 -9.83 -0.06
C ALA A 93 -21.49 -9.97 1.28
N PHE A 94 -20.92 -8.88 1.79
CA PHE A 94 -20.29 -8.84 3.11
C PHE A 94 -21.29 -9.18 4.22
N LYS A 95 -22.51 -8.60 4.17
CA LYS A 95 -23.57 -8.92 5.13
C LYS A 95 -23.93 -10.42 5.11
N ARG A 96 -24.12 -11.02 3.92
CA ARG A 96 -24.41 -12.47 3.80
C ARG A 96 -23.28 -13.33 4.38
N PHE A 97 -22.04 -12.90 4.21
CA PHE A 97 -20.88 -13.59 4.78
C PHE A 97 -20.91 -13.55 6.32
N ILE A 98 -21.11 -12.38 6.92
CA ILE A 98 -21.22 -12.23 8.38
C ILE A 98 -22.41 -13.02 8.92
N ASP A 99 -23.59 -12.90 8.32
CA ASP A 99 -24.80 -13.63 8.72
C ASP A 99 -24.54 -15.15 8.71
N ARG A 100 -23.79 -15.66 7.72
CA ARG A 100 -23.43 -17.09 7.62
C ARG A 100 -22.47 -17.52 8.73
N ILE A 101 -21.51 -16.68 9.12
CA ILE A 101 -20.60 -16.99 10.23
C ILE A 101 -21.33 -16.95 11.57
N VAL A 102 -22.16 -15.93 11.81
CA VAL A 102 -22.90 -15.77 13.08
C VAL A 102 -23.88 -16.93 13.30
N ASN A 103 -24.58 -17.38 12.26
CA ASN A 103 -25.56 -18.47 12.36
C ASN A 103 -24.94 -19.89 12.42
N LEU A 104 -23.61 -20.01 12.40
CA LEU A 104 -22.89 -21.28 12.58
C LEU A 104 -22.39 -21.49 14.03
N THR A 105 -22.72 -20.56 14.94
CA THR A 105 -22.41 -20.62 16.38
C THR A 105 -23.68 -20.67 17.19
#